data_AF-A0A3A4RKV8-F1
#
_entry.id   AF-A0A3A4RKV8-F1
#
_cell.length_a   1.000
_cell.length_b   1.000
_cell.length_c   1.000
_cell.angle_alpha   90.00
_cell.angle_beta   90.00
_cell.angle_gamma   90.00
#
_symmetry.space_group_name_H-M   'P 1'
#
loop_
_entity.id
_entity.type
_entity.pdbx_description
1 polymer ?
#
loop_
_entity_poly.entity_id
_entity_poly.type
_entity_poly.pdbx_seq_one_letter_code
_entity_poly.pdbx_strand_id
1 'polypeptide(L)'
;MKPVVTENIGRRVWTNAFSHAVFFRISILIACFSCLGGCAGWNYKPANPDNICTIFGENEYWYKTAEKAFARWRIPIPVLMAIMYQESKYQSDAKPPRTTCLFFFPGPRPSSAYGYSQALDGTWKKYKQETGNWGADRDDFGDAIDFIGWYCLKSHQQCKIAVNDAYNMYLAYHEGQNGFLRKTHQKKNNLKATARGVKQKAAIYASQLASCEKRLKERCRCCLWPF
;
A
#
# COMPACT_ATOMS: atom_id res chain seq x y z
N MET A 1 -76.55 -7.32 42.61
CA MET A 1 -75.46 -6.33 42.77
C MET A 1 -74.18 -7.05 43.15
N LYS A 2 -73.23 -7.15 42.21
CA LYS A 2 -71.75 -7.17 42.34
C LYS A 2 -71.17 -7.59 40.97
N PRO A 3 -70.36 -6.75 40.30
CA PRO A 3 -69.74 -7.12 39.03
C PRO A 3 -68.50 -7.98 39.30
N VAL A 4 -68.30 -9.04 38.51
CA VAL A 4 -67.04 -9.78 38.45
C VAL A 4 -66.14 -9.06 37.44
N VAL A 5 -65.04 -8.51 37.96
CA VAL A 5 -63.97 -7.83 37.24
C VAL A 5 -63.31 -8.80 36.26
N THR A 6 -63.49 -8.56 34.96
CA THR A 6 -62.70 -9.18 33.89
C THR A 6 -61.71 -8.17 33.34
N GLU A 7 -60.64 -7.90 34.10
CA GLU A 7 -59.57 -7.04 33.65
C GLU A 7 -58.23 -7.64 34.14
N ASN A 8 -57.45 -8.25 33.23
CA ASN A 8 -55.97 -8.28 33.25
C ASN A 8 -55.28 -9.38 32.39
N ILE A 9 -56.00 -10.17 31.60
CA ILE A 9 -55.34 -11.21 30.77
C ILE A 9 -54.71 -10.60 29.50
N GLY A 10 -55.30 -9.56 28.92
CA GLY A 10 -54.79 -8.94 27.68
C GLY A 10 -53.49 -8.13 27.84
N ARG A 11 -53.29 -7.44 28.96
CA ARG A 11 -52.11 -6.56 29.14
C ARG A 11 -50.80 -7.33 29.31
N ARG A 12 -50.83 -8.53 29.92
CA ARG A 12 -49.62 -9.30 30.27
C ARG A 12 -48.98 -10.02 29.09
N VAL A 13 -49.77 -10.38 28.07
CA VAL A 13 -49.28 -11.07 26.86
C VAL A 13 -48.60 -10.09 25.90
N TRP A 14 -49.15 -8.87 25.77
CA TRP A 14 -48.62 -7.83 24.89
C TRP A 14 -47.30 -7.24 25.40
N THR A 15 -47.13 -7.08 26.72
CA THR A 15 -45.86 -6.60 27.31
C THR A 15 -44.71 -7.57 27.07
N ASN A 16 -44.97 -8.88 27.11
CA ASN A 16 -43.95 -9.90 26.89
C ASN A 16 -43.52 -9.95 25.41
N ALA A 17 -44.47 -9.97 24.47
CA ALA A 17 -44.15 -10.01 23.04
C ALA A 17 -43.39 -8.76 22.56
N PHE A 18 -43.76 -7.58 23.06
CA PHE A 18 -43.05 -6.33 22.74
C PHE A 18 -41.64 -6.30 23.33
N SER A 19 -41.47 -6.81 24.57
CA SER A 19 -40.17 -6.92 25.22
C SER A 19 -39.25 -7.90 24.49
N HIS A 20 -39.73 -9.10 24.13
CA HIS A 20 -38.95 -10.09 23.38
C HIS A 20 -38.50 -9.58 21.99
N ALA A 21 -39.35 -8.84 21.27
CA ALA A 21 -38.99 -8.25 19.99
C ALA A 21 -37.93 -7.14 20.12
N VAL A 22 -37.99 -6.34 21.18
CA VAL A 22 -36.98 -5.31 21.49
C VAL A 22 -35.65 -5.95 21.90
N PHE A 23 -35.67 -6.95 22.79
CA PHE A 23 -34.46 -7.69 23.17
C PHE A 23 -33.82 -8.41 21.98
N PHE A 24 -34.60 -9.01 21.08
CA PHE A 24 -34.08 -9.67 19.87
C PHE A 24 -33.42 -8.68 18.90
N ARG A 25 -34.02 -7.50 18.70
CA ARG A 25 -33.44 -6.43 17.87
C ARG A 25 -32.15 -5.85 18.47
N ILE A 26 -32.11 -5.66 19.78
CA ILE A 26 -30.90 -5.20 20.49
C ILE A 26 -29.79 -6.25 20.41
N SER A 27 -30.11 -7.54 20.55
CA SER A 27 -29.14 -8.63 20.41
C SER A 27 -28.55 -8.73 19.00
N ILE A 28 -29.34 -8.50 17.94
CA ILE A 28 -28.83 -8.43 16.56
C ILE A 28 -27.91 -7.22 16.36
N LEU A 29 -28.27 -6.06 16.91
CA LEU A 29 -27.44 -4.86 16.82
C LEU A 29 -26.11 -5.01 17.56
N ILE A 30 -26.11 -5.64 18.74
CA ILE A 30 -24.89 -5.95 19.49
C ILE A 30 -24.04 -7.01 18.78
N ALA A 31 -24.66 -8.04 18.19
CA ALA A 31 -23.95 -9.04 17.39
C ALA A 31 -23.29 -8.44 16.14
N CYS A 32 -23.97 -7.53 15.43
CA CYS A 32 -23.39 -6.77 14.32
C CYS A 32 -22.25 -5.84 14.77
N PHE A 33 -22.35 -5.24 15.95
CA PHE A 33 -21.31 -4.36 16.48
C PHE A 33 -20.05 -5.12 16.92
N SER A 34 -20.20 -6.35 17.42
CA SER A 34 -19.09 -7.22 17.81
C SER A 34 -18.26 -7.73 16.61
N CYS A 35 -18.82 -7.76 15.39
CA CYS A 35 -18.09 -8.07 14.17
C CYS A 35 -17.21 -6.91 13.64
N LEU A 36 -17.30 -5.71 14.24
CA LEU A 36 -16.43 -4.57 13.92
C LEU A 36 -15.14 -4.56 14.77
N GLY A 37 -14.99 -5.51 15.69
CA GLY A 37 -13.79 -5.70 16.49
C GLY A 37 -12.63 -6.29 15.69
N GLY A 38 -11.86 -5.44 15.01
CA GLY A 38 -10.44 -5.71 14.76
C GLY A 38 -10.01 -6.11 13.35
N CYS A 39 -10.28 -5.28 12.35
CA CYS A 39 -9.29 -5.09 11.29
C CYS A 39 -8.25 -4.08 11.78
N ALA A 40 -7.46 -4.44 12.80
CA ALA A 40 -6.20 -3.75 13.03
C ALA A 40 -5.35 -4.06 11.80
N GLY A 41 -5.27 -3.09 10.88
CA GLY A 41 -4.51 -3.21 9.64
C GLY A 41 -3.15 -3.81 9.95
N TRP A 42 -2.94 -5.04 9.49
CA TRP A 42 -1.71 -5.75 9.66
C TRP A 42 -0.65 -5.00 8.84
N ASN A 43 0.03 -4.05 9.49
CA ASN A 43 1.13 -3.26 8.93
C ASN A 43 2.32 -4.19 8.70
N TYR A 44 2.20 -5.04 7.69
CA TYR A 44 3.24 -5.98 7.31
C TYR A 44 4.48 -5.20 6.91
N LYS A 45 5.53 -5.41 7.69
CA LYS A 45 6.88 -4.95 7.40
C LYS A 45 7.76 -6.19 7.25
N PRO A 46 8.52 -6.32 6.16
CA PRO A 46 9.39 -7.48 5.99
C PRO A 46 10.41 -7.58 7.12
N ALA A 47 10.60 -8.79 7.66
CA ALA A 47 11.50 -8.99 8.80
C ALA A 47 12.96 -8.68 8.43
N ASN A 48 13.35 -9.00 7.20
CA ASN A 48 14.65 -8.66 6.63
C ASN A 48 14.49 -7.89 5.30
N PRO A 49 14.50 -6.55 5.33
CA PRO A 49 14.35 -5.76 4.12
C PRO A 49 15.62 -5.76 3.24
N ASP A 50 16.72 -6.40 3.64
CA ASP A 50 17.94 -6.49 2.84
C ASP A 50 18.04 -7.79 2.02
N ASN A 51 17.07 -8.71 2.18
CA ASN A 51 16.98 -9.95 1.42
C ASN A 51 15.64 -10.10 0.69
N ILE A 52 15.62 -9.89 -0.62
CA ILE A 52 14.39 -9.96 -1.42
C ILE A 52 13.76 -11.36 -1.46
N CYS A 53 14.56 -12.42 -1.34
CA CYS A 53 14.05 -13.79 -1.27
C CYS A 53 13.30 -14.04 0.03
N THR A 54 13.75 -13.43 1.13
CA THR A 54 13.04 -13.46 2.41
C THR A 54 11.74 -12.66 2.31
N ILE A 55 11.78 -11.43 1.78
CA ILE A 55 10.58 -10.58 1.59
C ILE A 55 9.49 -11.34 0.83
N PHE A 56 9.84 -11.91 -0.33
CA PHE A 56 8.89 -12.64 -1.17
C PHE A 56 8.55 -14.04 -0.65
N GLY A 57 9.42 -14.65 0.16
CA GLY A 57 9.16 -15.92 0.81
C GLY A 57 8.17 -15.82 1.98
N GLU A 58 8.17 -14.68 2.68
CA GLU A 58 7.23 -14.33 3.74
C GLU A 58 5.86 -13.91 3.18
N ASN A 59 5.84 -13.24 2.04
CA ASN A 59 4.61 -12.71 1.45
C ASN A 59 4.52 -13.01 -0.06
N GLU A 60 3.77 -14.06 -0.40
CA GLU A 60 3.56 -14.47 -1.79
C GLU A 60 2.73 -13.46 -2.60
N TYR A 61 1.81 -12.74 -1.95
CA TYR A 61 1.04 -11.67 -2.59
C TYR A 61 1.96 -10.56 -3.10
N TRP A 62 2.99 -10.20 -2.33
CA TRP A 62 3.98 -9.19 -2.75
C TRP A 62 4.77 -9.65 -3.97
N TYR A 63 5.19 -10.91 -4.02
CA TYR A 63 5.87 -11.43 -5.20
C TYR A 63 4.97 -11.41 -6.43
N LYS A 64 3.73 -11.91 -6.30
CA LYS A 64 2.75 -11.96 -7.39
C LYS A 64 2.42 -10.58 -7.95
N THR A 65 2.25 -9.59 -7.09
CA THR A 65 1.97 -8.20 -7.52
C THR A 65 3.19 -7.53 -8.12
N ALA A 66 4.40 -7.79 -7.61
CA ALA A 66 5.64 -7.34 -8.22
C ALA A 66 5.85 -7.95 -9.62
N GLU A 67 5.56 -9.24 -9.81
CA GLU A 67 5.60 -9.88 -11.13
C GLU A 67 4.58 -9.28 -12.10
N LYS A 68 3.34 -9.01 -11.63
CA LYS A 68 2.32 -8.32 -12.44
C LYS A 68 2.78 -6.93 -12.87
N ALA A 69 3.34 -6.14 -11.95
CA ALA A 69 3.87 -4.82 -12.26
C ALA A 69 5.03 -4.90 -13.26
N PHE A 70 5.94 -5.87 -13.11
CA PHE A 70 6.99 -6.12 -14.10
C PHE A 70 6.43 -6.49 -15.47
N ALA A 71 5.47 -7.41 -15.54
CA ALA A 71 4.85 -7.83 -16.80
C ALA A 71 4.17 -6.66 -17.52
N ARG A 72 3.50 -5.78 -16.77
CA ARG A 72 2.77 -4.62 -17.28
C ARG A 72 3.70 -3.50 -17.73
N TRP A 73 4.68 -3.13 -16.90
CA TRP A 73 5.48 -1.91 -17.07
C TRP A 73 6.89 -2.15 -17.60
N ARG A 74 7.35 -3.41 -17.62
CA ARG A 74 8.69 -3.83 -18.06
C ARG A 74 9.85 -3.19 -17.30
N ILE A 75 9.59 -2.76 -16.05
CA ILE A 75 10.61 -2.26 -15.12
C ILE A 75 11.02 -3.41 -14.19
N PRO A 76 12.31 -3.79 -14.12
CA PRO A 76 12.74 -4.96 -13.35
C PRO A 76 12.30 -4.90 -11.89
N ILE A 77 11.81 -6.03 -11.35
CA ILE A 77 11.39 -6.16 -9.95
C ILE A 77 12.42 -5.62 -8.95
N PRO A 78 13.75 -5.88 -9.10
CA PRO A 78 14.75 -5.32 -8.20
C PRO A 78 14.78 -3.79 -8.16
N VAL A 79 14.51 -3.13 -9.29
CA VAL A 79 14.43 -1.66 -9.38
C VAL A 79 13.21 -1.15 -8.64
N LEU A 80 12.04 -1.76 -8.89
CA LEU A 80 10.78 -1.40 -8.22
C LEU A 80 10.89 -1.52 -6.69
N MET A 81 11.41 -2.65 -6.22
CA MET A 81 11.59 -2.92 -4.79
C MET A 81 12.62 -1.98 -4.15
N ALA A 82 13.73 -1.69 -4.84
CA ALA A 82 14.73 -0.76 -4.33
C ALA A 82 14.21 0.68 -4.18
N ILE A 83 13.39 1.15 -5.14
CA ILE A 83 12.72 2.45 -5.05
C ILE A 83 11.74 2.44 -3.86
N MET A 84 10.86 1.44 -3.77
CA MET A 84 9.90 1.34 -2.66
C MET A 84 10.58 1.31 -1.28
N TYR A 85 11.66 0.54 -1.14
CA TYR A 85 12.45 0.53 0.09
C TYR A 85 13.00 1.93 0.43
N GLN A 86 13.44 2.69 -0.58
CA GLN A 86 13.97 4.01 -0.32
C GLN A 86 12.88 5.00 0.09
N GLU A 87 11.70 4.91 -0.51
CA GLU A 87 10.57 5.82 -0.25
C GLU A 87 9.91 5.57 1.11
N SER A 88 9.67 4.31 1.48
CA SER A 88 8.88 3.99 2.69
C SER A 88 9.55 3.00 3.64
N LYS A 89 10.67 2.39 3.24
CA LYS A 89 11.24 1.21 3.94
C LYS A 89 10.19 0.10 4.11
N TYR A 90 9.29 -0.03 3.14
CA TYR A 90 8.16 -0.96 3.16
C TYR A 90 7.15 -0.69 4.29
N GLN A 91 6.91 0.57 4.63
CA GLN A 91 5.86 0.97 5.58
C GLN A 91 4.63 1.48 4.83
N SER A 92 3.50 0.82 5.06
CA SER A 92 2.21 1.09 4.41
C SER A 92 1.66 2.49 4.72
N ASP A 93 1.93 3.03 5.92
CA ASP A 93 1.39 4.31 6.38
C ASP A 93 2.44 5.44 6.44
N ALA A 94 3.56 5.24 5.74
CA ALA A 94 4.67 6.21 5.71
C ALA A 94 4.17 7.61 5.34
N LYS A 95 4.51 8.59 6.18
CA LYS A 95 4.15 10.00 6.01
C LYS A 95 5.36 10.88 6.31
N PRO A 96 5.53 12.01 5.60
CA PRO A 96 6.51 13.02 5.96
C PRO A 96 6.36 13.46 7.42
N PRO A 97 7.48 13.73 8.11
CA PRO A 97 7.43 14.30 9.45
C PRO A 97 6.68 15.64 9.41
N ARG A 98 5.91 15.91 10.47
CA ARG A 98 5.19 17.18 10.59
C ARG A 98 6.18 18.32 10.77
N THR A 99 5.83 19.51 10.26
CA THR A 99 6.56 20.72 10.63
C THR A 99 6.31 21.02 12.11
N THR A 100 7.28 21.61 12.79
CA THR A 100 7.12 22.09 14.16
C THR A 100 6.61 23.53 14.12
N CYS A 101 5.46 23.79 14.76
CA CYS A 101 4.97 25.15 14.97
C CYS A 101 5.03 25.43 16.47
N LEU A 102 5.83 26.42 16.90
CA LEU A 102 5.95 26.87 18.30
C LEU A 102 6.10 25.72 19.33
N PHE A 103 7.32 25.19 19.52
CA PHE A 103 7.86 24.28 20.57
C PHE A 103 7.02 23.10 21.14
N PHE A 104 5.70 23.04 20.98
CA PHE A 104 4.77 22.06 21.53
C PHE A 104 3.64 21.66 20.55
N PHE A 105 3.32 22.47 19.52
CA PHE A 105 2.23 22.12 18.58
C PHE A 105 2.73 21.43 17.30
N PRO A 106 2.26 20.21 16.99
CA PRO A 106 2.57 19.54 15.73
C PRO A 106 1.89 20.29 14.56
N GLY A 107 2.67 20.89 13.67
CA GLY A 107 2.22 21.63 12.50
C GLY A 107 1.73 20.75 11.34
N PRO A 108 1.34 21.36 10.20
CA PRO A 108 0.94 20.61 9.01
C PRO A 108 2.10 19.79 8.42
N ARG A 109 1.78 18.78 7.61
CA ARG A 109 2.82 18.07 6.85
C ARG A 109 3.26 18.92 5.66
N PRO A 110 4.56 18.91 5.32
CA PRO A 110 5.09 19.71 4.22
C PRO A 110 4.64 19.22 2.83
N SER A 111 4.14 17.99 2.71
CA SER A 111 3.65 17.43 1.46
C SER A 111 2.53 16.41 1.68
N SER A 112 1.80 16.08 0.61
CA SER A 112 0.78 15.04 0.58
C SER A 112 1.33 13.66 0.21
N ALA A 113 2.65 13.46 0.30
CA ALA A 113 3.26 12.16 0.10
C ALA A 113 2.73 11.17 1.15
N TYR A 114 2.31 10.00 0.70
CA TYR A 114 1.71 8.98 1.55
C TYR A 114 1.99 7.57 1.03
N GLY A 115 2.11 6.64 1.98
CA GLY A 115 2.12 5.21 1.76
C GLY A 115 3.42 4.66 1.18
N TYR A 116 3.36 3.42 0.67
CA TYR A 116 4.53 2.70 0.18
C TYR A 116 5.32 3.47 -0.88
N SER A 117 4.61 4.16 -1.77
CA SER A 117 5.17 4.87 -2.93
C SER A 117 5.56 6.33 -2.65
N GLN A 118 5.15 6.88 -1.51
CA GLN A 118 5.26 8.33 -1.19
C GLN A 118 4.70 9.24 -2.30
N ALA A 119 3.71 8.76 -3.06
CA ALA A 119 3.10 9.51 -4.14
C ALA A 119 2.28 10.71 -3.63
N LEU A 120 2.45 11.86 -4.28
CA LEU A 120 1.62 13.06 -4.07
C LEU A 120 0.19 12.83 -4.60
N ASP A 121 -0.81 13.46 -4.00
CA ASP A 121 -2.22 13.32 -4.38
C ASP A 121 -2.47 13.54 -5.88
N GLY A 122 -1.89 14.60 -6.45
CA GLY A 122 -2.05 14.93 -7.87
C GLY A 122 -1.45 13.87 -8.79
N THR A 123 -0.29 13.33 -8.42
CA THR A 123 0.39 12.28 -9.17
C THR A 123 -0.37 10.95 -9.07
N TRP A 124 -0.86 10.61 -7.87
CA TRP A 124 -1.68 9.42 -7.66
C TRP A 124 -2.99 9.48 -8.45
N LYS A 125 -3.68 10.62 -8.44
CA LYS A 125 -4.89 10.84 -9.23
C LYS A 125 -4.64 10.63 -10.72
N LYS A 126 -3.52 11.15 -11.24
CA LYS A 126 -3.14 10.97 -12.64
C LYS A 126 -2.87 9.51 -12.98
N TYR A 127 -2.19 8.77 -12.08
CA TYR A 127 -2.03 7.33 -12.23
C TYR A 127 -3.39 6.62 -12.34
N LYS A 128 -4.31 6.85 -11.39
CA LYS A 128 -5.64 6.19 -11.42
C LYS A 128 -6.40 6.49 -12.71
N GLN A 129 -6.32 7.72 -13.20
CA GLN A 129 -6.93 8.15 -14.46
C GLN A 129 -6.32 7.43 -15.67
N GLU A 130 -4.99 7.37 -15.77
CA GLU A 130 -4.30 6.80 -16.93
C GLU A 130 -4.31 5.27 -16.95
N THR A 131 -4.41 4.62 -15.79
CA THR A 131 -4.40 3.15 -15.68
C THR A 131 -5.77 2.53 -15.55
N GLY A 132 -6.82 3.35 -15.32
CA GLY A 132 -8.18 2.90 -15.02
C GLY A 132 -8.33 2.30 -13.61
N ASN A 133 -7.29 2.32 -12.78
CA ASN A 133 -7.32 1.74 -11.44
C ASN A 133 -7.93 2.71 -10.42
N TRP A 134 -9.24 2.95 -10.50
CA TRP A 134 -9.94 3.92 -9.66
C TRP A 134 -9.97 3.56 -8.17
N GLY A 135 -9.95 2.27 -7.86
CA GLY A 135 -9.91 1.71 -6.51
C GLY A 135 -8.53 1.65 -5.87
N ALA A 136 -7.47 2.11 -6.57
CA ALA A 136 -6.11 1.99 -6.07
C ALA A 136 -5.89 2.73 -4.75
N ASP A 137 -5.27 2.05 -3.78
CA ASP A 137 -4.86 2.60 -2.49
C ASP A 137 -3.35 2.75 -2.35
N ARG A 138 -2.89 3.82 -1.71
CA ARG A 138 -1.46 4.13 -1.55
C ARG A 138 -0.77 3.28 -0.50
N ASP A 139 -1.55 2.73 0.43
CA ASP A 139 -1.08 1.85 1.48
C ASP A 139 -1.27 0.35 1.17
N ASP A 140 -1.83 0.00 0.00
CA ASP A 140 -1.73 -1.35 -0.57
C ASP A 140 -0.41 -1.50 -1.34
N PHE A 141 0.33 -2.57 -1.03
CA PHE A 141 1.62 -2.83 -1.68
C PHE A 141 1.47 -3.04 -3.19
N GLY A 142 0.43 -3.76 -3.63
CA GLY A 142 0.21 -4.12 -5.03
C GLY A 142 -0.09 -2.90 -5.90
N ASP A 143 -0.94 -2.01 -5.40
CA ASP A 143 -1.23 -0.73 -6.04
C ASP A 143 -0.01 0.21 -6.04
N ALA A 144 0.74 0.25 -4.94
CA ALA A 144 1.93 1.09 -4.84
C ALA A 144 3.06 0.61 -5.76
N ILE A 145 3.30 -0.70 -5.89
CA ILE A 145 4.33 -1.22 -6.79
C ILE A 145 3.94 -1.07 -8.27
N ASP A 146 2.64 -1.21 -8.60
CA ASP A 146 2.12 -0.90 -9.94
C ASP A 146 2.31 0.58 -10.27
N PHE A 147 2.01 1.49 -9.33
CA PHE A 147 2.26 2.92 -9.47
C PHE A 147 3.74 3.22 -9.73
N ILE A 148 4.67 2.63 -8.96
CA ILE A 148 6.11 2.83 -9.16
C ILE A 148 6.51 2.35 -10.56
N GLY A 149 5.97 1.21 -11.02
CA GLY A 149 6.16 0.69 -12.37
C GLY A 149 5.67 1.65 -13.46
N TRP A 150 4.44 2.15 -13.33
CA TRP A 150 3.88 3.16 -14.24
C TRP A 150 4.75 4.42 -14.29
N TYR A 151 5.17 4.94 -13.13
CA TYR A 151 5.98 6.16 -13.07
C TYR A 151 7.37 5.96 -13.70
N CYS A 152 8.00 4.82 -13.44
CA CYS A 152 9.29 4.47 -14.04
C CYS A 152 9.18 4.27 -15.56
N LEU A 153 8.07 3.71 -16.07
CA LEU A 153 7.84 3.64 -17.51
C LEU A 153 7.70 5.04 -18.12
N LYS A 154 7.01 5.98 -17.46
CA LYS A 154 6.95 7.38 -17.91
C LYS A 154 8.35 8.01 -17.96
N SER A 155 9.17 7.76 -16.94
CA SER A 155 10.56 8.22 -16.91
C SER A 155 11.41 7.59 -18.03
N HIS A 156 11.24 6.30 -18.32
CA HIS A 156 11.86 5.65 -19.48
C HIS A 156 11.48 6.36 -20.80
N GLN A 157 10.19 6.58 -21.01
CA GLN A 157 9.66 7.15 -22.26
C GLN A 157 10.08 8.61 -22.47
N GLN A 158 9.99 9.43 -21.42
CA GLN A 158 10.22 10.88 -21.49
C GLN A 158 11.70 11.25 -21.31
N CYS A 159 12.41 10.60 -20.40
CA CYS A 159 13.79 10.93 -20.05
C CYS A 159 14.83 10.00 -20.72
N LYS A 160 14.38 8.99 -21.48
CA LYS A 160 15.26 7.99 -22.14
C LYS A 160 16.17 7.24 -21.18
N ILE A 161 15.72 7.05 -19.95
CA ILE A 161 16.44 6.31 -18.92
C ILE A 161 16.25 4.82 -19.16
N ALA A 162 17.32 4.02 -19.19
CA ALA A 162 17.21 2.57 -19.35
C ALA A 162 16.40 1.94 -18.20
N VAL A 163 15.59 0.92 -18.49
CA VAL A 163 14.68 0.32 -17.50
C VAL A 163 15.40 -0.28 -16.28
N ASN A 164 16.66 -0.68 -16.45
CA ASN A 164 17.54 -1.23 -15.42
C ASN A 164 18.44 -0.17 -14.75
N ASP A 165 18.38 1.10 -15.17
CA ASP A 165 19.16 2.18 -14.58
C ASP A 165 18.46 2.75 -13.33
N ALA A 166 18.55 1.99 -12.24
CA ALA A 166 17.97 2.34 -10.96
C ALA A 166 18.42 3.72 -10.42
N TYR A 167 19.65 4.15 -10.75
CA TYR A 167 20.17 5.43 -10.32
C TYR A 167 19.39 6.59 -10.94
N ASN A 168 19.33 6.62 -12.27
CA ASN A 168 18.62 7.68 -12.98
C ASN A 168 17.10 7.55 -12.81
N MET A 169 16.57 6.33 -12.71
CA MET A 169 15.16 6.12 -12.38
C MET A 169 14.79 6.76 -11.05
N TYR A 170 15.62 6.60 -10.00
CA TYR A 170 15.37 7.23 -8.71
C TYR A 170 15.46 8.75 -8.76
N LEU A 171 16.45 9.30 -9.47
CA LEU A 171 16.56 10.75 -9.67
C LEU A 171 15.32 11.33 -10.35
N ALA A 172 14.80 10.66 -11.38
CA ALA A 172 13.58 11.06 -12.07
C ALA A 172 12.32 10.86 -11.23
N TYR A 173 12.27 9.81 -10.40
CA TYR A 173 11.18 9.56 -9.45
C TYR A 173 11.08 10.69 -8.41
N HIS A 174 12.23 11.11 -7.87
CA HIS A 174 12.29 12.15 -6.83
C HIS A 174 12.08 13.58 -7.37
N GLU A 175 12.72 13.94 -8.49
CA GLU A 175 12.63 15.30 -9.05
C GLU A 175 11.42 15.50 -9.98
N GLY A 176 10.78 14.40 -10.38
CA GLY A 176 9.88 14.34 -11.52
C GLY A 176 10.62 14.40 -12.87
N GLN A 177 9.97 13.97 -13.95
CA GLN A 177 10.59 13.89 -15.28
C GLN A 177 11.12 15.25 -15.76
N ASN A 178 10.35 16.33 -15.57
CA ASN A 178 10.76 17.68 -15.94
C ASN A 178 11.95 18.19 -15.11
N GLY A 179 11.98 17.89 -13.80
CA GLY A 179 13.11 18.26 -12.94
C GLY A 179 14.39 17.52 -13.34
N PHE A 180 14.26 16.23 -13.64
CA PHE A 180 15.35 15.41 -14.15
C PHE A 180 15.91 15.93 -15.48
N LEU A 181 15.04 16.23 -16.45
CA LEU A 181 15.44 16.80 -17.75
C LEU A 181 16.15 18.15 -17.59
N ARG A 182 15.69 19.00 -16.66
CA ARG A 182 16.35 20.26 -16.28
C ARG A 182 17.58 20.06 -15.39
N LYS A 183 17.95 18.83 -15.06
CA LYS A 183 19.14 18.48 -14.26
C LYS A 183 19.14 19.12 -12.86
N THR A 184 17.98 19.34 -12.26
CA THR A 184 17.86 19.98 -10.93
C THR A 184 18.57 19.18 -9.82
N HIS A 185 18.74 17.87 -10.01
CA HIS A 185 19.50 16.99 -9.12
C HIS A 185 21.00 17.29 -9.05
N GLN A 186 21.59 18.00 -10.03
CA GLN A 186 23.04 18.21 -10.08
C GLN A 186 23.59 18.90 -8.83
N LYS A 187 22.82 19.85 -8.29
CA LYS A 187 23.16 20.63 -7.09
C LYS A 187 22.84 19.89 -5.78
N LYS A 188 22.14 18.74 -5.84
CA LYS A 188 21.66 17.98 -4.67
C LYS A 188 22.55 16.77 -4.39
N ASN A 189 23.69 16.99 -3.74
CA ASN A 189 24.65 15.92 -3.44
C ASN A 189 24.04 14.78 -2.61
N ASN A 190 23.20 15.11 -1.62
CA ASN A 190 22.49 14.12 -0.81
C ASN A 190 21.56 13.24 -1.67
N LEU A 191 20.80 13.84 -2.59
CA LEU A 191 19.94 13.08 -3.51
C LEU A 191 20.75 12.13 -4.41
N LYS A 192 21.88 12.60 -4.96
CA LYS A 192 22.78 11.73 -5.74
C LYS A 192 23.36 10.59 -4.90
N ALA A 193 23.65 10.82 -3.62
CA ALA A 193 24.07 9.76 -2.71
C ALA A 193 22.94 8.75 -2.45
N THR A 194 21.71 9.22 -2.19
CA THR A 194 20.53 8.35 -2.06
C THR A 194 20.31 7.51 -3.31
N ALA A 195 20.37 8.11 -4.50
CA ALA A 195 20.23 7.39 -5.78
C ALA A 195 21.30 6.31 -5.97
N ARG A 196 22.54 6.53 -5.48
CA ARG A 196 23.59 5.48 -5.46
C ARG A 196 23.22 4.33 -4.55
N GLY A 197 22.64 4.61 -3.38
CA GLY A 197 22.11 3.58 -2.48
C GLY A 197 21.00 2.75 -3.12
N VAL A 198 20.08 3.39 -3.85
CA VAL A 198 19.02 2.69 -4.61
C VAL A 198 19.62 1.80 -5.69
N LYS A 199 20.61 2.29 -6.45
CA LYS A 199 21.32 1.49 -7.44
C LYS A 199 21.98 0.25 -6.81
N GLN A 200 22.67 0.42 -5.69
CA GLN A 200 23.33 -0.68 -5.00
C GLN A 200 22.32 -1.71 -4.50
N LYS A 201 21.21 -1.27 -3.89
CA LYS A 201 20.14 -2.14 -3.42
C LYS A 201 19.47 -2.91 -4.57
N ALA A 202 19.20 -2.25 -5.70
CA ALA A 202 18.66 -2.91 -6.88
C ALA A 202 19.60 -4.01 -7.41
N ALA A 203 20.92 -3.78 -7.39
CA ALA A 203 21.89 -4.80 -7.79
C ALA A 203 21.93 -6.00 -6.82
N ILE A 204 21.88 -5.74 -5.51
CA ILE A 204 21.79 -6.79 -4.48
C ILE A 204 20.52 -7.63 -4.68
N TYR A 205 19.37 -6.96 -4.81
CA TYR A 205 18.10 -7.63 -5.06
C TYR A 205 18.08 -8.42 -6.37
N ALA A 206 18.72 -7.93 -7.43
CA ALA A 206 18.81 -8.66 -8.68
C ALA A 206 19.58 -9.99 -8.51
N SER A 207 20.73 -9.94 -7.83
CA SER A 207 21.54 -11.13 -7.53
C SER A 207 20.78 -12.13 -6.66
N GLN A 208 20.15 -11.64 -5.58
CA GLN A 208 19.35 -12.48 -4.69
C GLN A 208 18.16 -13.11 -5.43
N LEU A 209 17.37 -12.31 -6.15
CA LEU A 209 16.17 -12.80 -6.84
C LEU A 209 16.53 -13.92 -7.82
N ALA A 210 17.62 -13.81 -8.57
CA ALA A 210 18.09 -14.85 -9.47
C ALA A 210 18.28 -16.23 -8.78
N SER A 211 18.63 -16.25 -7.50
CA SER A 211 18.81 -17.49 -6.72
C SER A 211 17.51 -18.16 -6.26
N CYS A 212 16.41 -17.41 -6.16
CA CYS A 212 15.16 -17.90 -5.55
C CYS A 212 13.92 -17.77 -6.43
N GLU A 213 14.01 -17.07 -7.56
CA GLU A 213 12.87 -16.78 -8.43
C GLU A 213 12.14 -18.04 -8.91
N LYS A 214 12.89 -19.09 -9.29
CA LYS A 214 12.31 -20.36 -9.71
C LYS A 214 11.38 -20.96 -8.64
N ARG A 215 11.86 -21.02 -7.40
CA ARG A 215 11.11 -21.53 -6.24
C ARG A 215 9.89 -20.67 -5.93
N LEU A 216 10.02 -19.34 -6.04
CA LEU A 216 8.91 -18.41 -5.84
C LEU A 216 7.79 -18.62 -6.88
N LYS A 217 8.15 -18.78 -8.16
CA LYS A 217 7.20 -19.08 -9.25
C LYS A 217 6.50 -20.44 -9.10
N GLU A 218 7.18 -21.44 -8.57
CA GLU A 218 6.57 -22.75 -8.31
C GLU A 218 5.56 -22.66 -7.17
N ARG A 219 5.91 -21.97 -6.07
CA ARG A 219 5.01 -21.79 -4.94
C ARG A 219 3.73 -21.03 -5.31
N CYS A 220 3.85 -19.92 -6.05
CA CYS A 220 2.69 -19.15 -6.48
C CYS A 220 1.77 -19.89 -7.47
N ARG A 221 2.28 -20.89 -8.21
CA ARG A 221 1.46 -21.74 -9.08
C ARG A 221 0.64 -22.76 -8.30
N CYS A 222 1.12 -23.23 -7.14
CA CYS A 222 0.38 -24.16 -6.30
C CYS A 222 -0.90 -23.56 -5.67
N CYS A 223 -0.98 -22.23 -5.55
CA CYS A 223 -2.19 -21.52 -5.11
C CYS A 223 -3.19 -21.23 -6.25
N LEU A 224 -2.97 -21.77 -7.46
CA LEU A 224 -3.75 -21.55 -8.68
C LEU A 224 -4.32 -22.87 -9.27
N TRP A 225 -4.70 -23.84 -8.43
CA TRP A 225 -5.39 -25.08 -8.85
C TRP A 225 -6.88 -25.06 -8.43
N PRO A 226 -7.83 -25.57 -9.24
CA PRO A 226 -8.33 -24.96 -10.47
C PRO A 226 -9.86 -24.76 -10.40
N PHE A 227 -10.37 -23.77 -11.12
CA PHE A 227 -11.72 -23.82 -11.68
C PHE A 227 -11.56 -23.89 -13.19
#